data_AF-A0A4Y1QV97-F1
#
_entry.id   AF-A0A4Y1QV97-F1
#
_cell.length_a   1.000
_cell.length_b   1.000
_cell.length_c   1.000
_cell.angle_alpha   90.00
_cell.angle_beta   90.00
_cell.angle_gamma   90.00
#
_symmetry.space_group_name_H-M   'P 1'
#
loop_
_entity.id
_entity.type
_entity.pdbx_description
1 polymer ?
#
loop_
_entity_poly.entity_id
_entity_poly.type
_entity_poly.pdbx_seq_one_letter_code
_entity_poly.pdbx_strand_id
1 'polypeptide(L)'
;MYLDDSSGILETKKLWKPPPAPTESRGYLLVHTNGGLNQMRAGICDMVAVARILNATLVIPELDQRNFSNVFDEDHFINALANDIKIIKKLPKELATGPRAVKLFRSWSGMNYYQDEIARLWEEYEVRFLVTLVIRASKSDSRLANNNLPLDIQRLRCRACYEALRFAPQIEAMGKLLVNRMRSFGSYIALHLRFEKDMLAFSGCTQDLSSAEADELRIIRENTRYWRDKEINPIEQRSRGFCPLTPKEVGIFLSALGYPSSTPIYIAAGKIYGGDSHMADLRSHYPILKSKWRKGNVIQ
;
A
#
# COMPACT_ATOMS: atom_id res chain seq x y z
N MET A 1 -8.76 -17.49 -3.02
CA MET A 1 -8.39 -18.86 -2.62
C MET A 1 -9.68 -19.62 -2.49
N TYR A 2 -9.88 -20.68 -3.27
CA TYR A 2 -10.97 -21.62 -3.04
C TYR A 2 -10.36 -22.80 -2.29
N LEU A 3 -10.83 -23.05 -1.08
CA LEU A 3 -10.61 -24.31 -0.37
C LEU A 3 -11.78 -25.21 -0.74
N ASP A 4 -11.49 -26.41 -1.21
CA ASP A 4 -12.49 -27.47 -1.31
C ASP A 4 -12.56 -28.16 0.06
N ASP A 5 -13.76 -28.14 0.64
CA ASP A 5 -14.06 -28.35 2.07
C ASP A 5 -14.02 -29.82 2.51
N SER A 6 -13.25 -30.66 1.80
CA SER A 6 -13.34 -32.11 1.97
C SER A 6 -12.02 -32.88 2.03
N SER A 7 -10.86 -32.27 1.74
CA SER A 7 -9.59 -33.03 1.74
C SER A 7 -8.38 -32.34 2.37
N GLY A 8 -8.38 -31.04 2.63
CA GLY A 8 -7.24 -30.35 3.25
C GLY A 8 -5.92 -30.42 2.43
N ILE A 9 -5.96 -30.93 1.20
CA ILE A 9 -4.81 -31.02 0.30
C ILE A 9 -4.84 -29.79 -0.62
N LEU A 10 -3.76 -29.01 -0.59
CA LEU A 10 -3.55 -27.92 -1.54
C LEU A 10 -3.31 -28.50 -2.94
N GLU A 11 -4.37 -28.61 -3.76
CA GLU A 11 -4.24 -29.02 -5.17
C GLU A 11 -3.53 -27.91 -5.98
N THR A 12 -2.20 -27.92 -5.96
CA THR A 12 -1.37 -27.00 -6.77
C THR A 12 -1.55 -27.22 -8.28
N LYS A 13 -2.11 -28.36 -8.71
CA LYS A 13 -2.36 -28.71 -10.13
C LYS A 13 -3.65 -28.10 -10.71
N LYS A 14 -4.60 -27.65 -9.89
CA LYS A 14 -5.78 -26.89 -10.33
C LYS A 14 -5.61 -25.37 -10.15
N LEU A 15 -4.39 -24.88 -9.98
CA LEU A 15 -4.14 -23.45 -10.09
C LEU A 15 -4.41 -23.03 -11.54
N TRP A 16 -5.42 -22.17 -11.72
CA TRP A 16 -5.65 -21.44 -12.96
C TRP A 16 -4.33 -20.88 -13.49
N LYS A 17 -3.92 -21.37 -14.66
CA LYS A 17 -2.80 -20.81 -15.42
C LYS A 17 -3.39 -19.70 -16.29
N PRO A 18 -3.06 -18.42 -16.05
CA PRO A 18 -3.47 -17.38 -16.98
C PRO A 18 -2.92 -17.71 -18.37
N PRO A 19 -3.63 -17.34 -19.44
CA PRO A 19 -3.08 -17.44 -20.77
C PRO A 19 -1.75 -16.68 -20.80
N PRO A 20 -0.72 -17.20 -21.49
CA PRO A 20 0.59 -16.57 -21.54
C PRO A 20 0.46 -15.12 -22.02
N ALA A 21 1.36 -14.26 -21.52
CA ALA A 21 1.47 -12.90 -22.01
C ALA A 21 1.62 -12.94 -23.55
N PRO A 22 0.90 -12.08 -24.31
CA PRO A 22 1.08 -11.99 -25.75
C PRO A 22 2.54 -11.70 -26.10
N THR A 23 3.03 -12.30 -27.18
CA THR A 23 4.44 -12.23 -27.60
C THR A 23 4.86 -10.82 -27.99
N GLU A 24 3.92 -10.02 -28.51
CA GLU A 24 4.15 -8.62 -28.89
C GLU A 24 3.33 -7.67 -28.04
N SER A 25 4.00 -6.62 -27.58
CA SER A 25 3.45 -5.57 -26.73
C SER A 25 2.88 -4.44 -27.57
N ARG A 26 1.67 -3.97 -27.25
CA ARG A 26 1.02 -2.83 -27.95
C ARG A 26 1.72 -1.49 -27.70
N GLY A 27 2.44 -1.38 -26.59
CA GLY A 27 3.18 -0.16 -26.25
C GLY A 27 3.82 -0.23 -24.87
N TYR A 28 4.31 0.91 -24.39
CA TYR A 28 5.01 1.02 -23.11
C TYR A 28 4.23 1.87 -22.13
N LEU A 29 4.07 1.35 -20.92
CA LEU A 29 3.41 2.03 -19.80
C LEU A 29 4.45 2.44 -18.76
N LEU A 30 4.65 3.76 -18.63
CA LEU A 30 5.37 4.36 -17.50
C LEU A 30 4.39 4.67 -16.38
N VAL A 31 4.76 4.39 -15.15
CA VAL A 31 3.92 4.60 -13.97
C VAL A 31 4.65 5.48 -12.97
N HIS A 32 4.04 6.60 -12.62
CA HIS A 32 4.42 7.38 -11.45
C HIS A 32 3.42 7.10 -10.32
N THR A 33 3.91 6.50 -9.25
CA THR A 33 3.08 6.18 -8.08
C THR A 33 2.95 7.38 -7.16
N ASN A 34 1.86 7.45 -6.40
CA ASN A 34 1.60 8.56 -5.51
C ASN A 34 1.03 8.15 -4.17
N GLY A 35 1.27 9.00 -3.16
CA GLY A 35 0.73 8.82 -1.81
C GLY A 35 1.63 8.01 -0.88
N GLY A 36 1.05 7.50 0.21
CA GLY A 36 1.78 6.67 1.20
C GLY A 36 2.15 5.30 0.65
N LEU A 37 3.09 4.60 1.31
CA LEU A 37 3.61 3.30 0.85
C LEU A 37 2.51 2.26 0.52
N ASN A 38 1.46 2.19 1.33
CA ASN A 38 0.34 1.28 1.09
C ASN A 38 -0.49 1.69 -0.15
N GLN A 39 -0.65 2.99 -0.39
CA GLN A 39 -1.33 3.50 -1.59
C GLN A 39 -0.49 3.26 -2.84
N MET A 40 0.83 3.48 -2.76
CA MET A 40 1.77 3.15 -3.83
C MET A 40 1.72 1.65 -4.16
N ARG A 41 1.74 0.78 -3.15
CA ARG A 41 1.61 -0.68 -3.34
C ARG A 41 0.33 -1.05 -4.06
N ALA A 42 -0.82 -0.53 -3.63
CA ALA A 42 -2.10 -0.78 -4.30
C ALA A 42 -2.09 -0.25 -5.75
N GLY A 43 -1.56 0.95 -5.97
CA GLY A 43 -1.44 1.55 -7.29
C GLY A 43 -0.53 0.76 -8.25
N ILE A 44 0.59 0.22 -7.77
CA ILE A 44 1.44 -0.67 -8.57
C ILE A 44 0.66 -1.93 -8.98
N CYS A 45 -0.13 -2.51 -8.06
CA CYS A 45 -0.95 -3.69 -8.37
C CYS A 45 -2.01 -3.39 -9.42
N ASP A 46 -2.65 -2.22 -9.35
CA ASP A 46 -3.57 -1.75 -10.38
C ASP A 46 -2.86 -1.61 -11.72
N MET A 47 -1.65 -1.04 -11.76
CA MET A 47 -0.92 -0.84 -13.01
C MET A 47 -0.37 -2.13 -13.61
N VAL A 48 -0.03 -3.15 -12.81
CA VAL A 48 0.27 -4.49 -13.31
C VAL A 48 -0.96 -5.09 -14.01
N ALA A 49 -2.14 -4.96 -13.42
CA ALA A 49 -3.38 -5.42 -14.04
C ALA A 49 -3.75 -4.62 -15.29
N VAL A 50 -3.59 -3.29 -15.26
CA VAL A 50 -3.81 -2.42 -16.41
C VAL A 50 -2.86 -2.76 -17.55
N ALA A 51 -1.58 -3.03 -17.27
CA ALA A 51 -0.63 -3.50 -18.28
C ALA A 51 -1.09 -4.81 -18.94
N ARG A 52 -1.68 -5.74 -18.17
CA ARG A 52 -2.28 -6.97 -18.73
C ARG A 52 -3.49 -6.69 -19.62
N ILE A 53 -4.41 -5.84 -19.15
CA ILE A 53 -5.63 -5.45 -19.88
C ILE A 53 -5.28 -4.79 -21.22
N LEU A 54 -4.24 -3.96 -21.21
CA LEU A 54 -3.74 -3.20 -22.35
C LEU A 54 -2.81 -3.99 -23.27
N ASN A 55 -2.37 -5.18 -22.86
CA ASN A 55 -1.24 -5.88 -23.48
C ASN A 55 0.00 -4.97 -23.67
N ALA A 56 0.38 -4.27 -22.61
CA ALA A 56 1.48 -3.31 -22.61
C ALA A 56 2.69 -3.82 -21.84
N THR A 57 3.88 -3.39 -22.26
CA THR A 57 5.12 -3.56 -21.49
C THR A 57 5.13 -2.55 -20.36
N LEU A 58 5.15 -3.04 -19.13
CA LEU A 58 5.30 -2.20 -17.95
C LEU A 58 6.77 -1.85 -17.76
N VAL A 59 7.07 -0.57 -17.63
CA VAL A 59 8.39 -0.13 -17.14
C VAL A 59 8.32 -0.06 -15.62
N ILE A 60 9.39 -0.46 -14.92
CA ILE A 60 9.45 -0.43 -13.46
C ILE A 60 8.91 0.90 -12.91
N PRO A 61 7.90 0.88 -12.02
CA PRO A 61 7.25 2.09 -11.53
C PRO A 61 8.21 3.04 -10.80
N GLU A 62 8.03 4.33 -11.05
CA GLU A 62 8.70 5.41 -10.31
C GLU A 62 7.93 5.66 -9.00
N LEU A 63 8.65 5.73 -7.87
CA LEU A 63 8.05 6.11 -6.58
C LEU A 63 8.28 7.59 -6.29
N ASP A 64 7.27 8.28 -5.76
CA ASP A 64 7.26 9.74 -5.49
C ASP A 64 8.53 10.28 -4.81
N GLN A 65 9.21 9.47 -3.99
CA GLN A 65 10.35 9.91 -3.16
C GLN A 65 11.54 8.94 -3.13
N ARG A 66 11.45 7.79 -3.79
CA ARG A 66 12.44 6.71 -3.69
C ARG A 66 12.53 5.95 -5.01
N ASN A 67 13.68 5.36 -5.28
CA ASN A 67 13.76 4.37 -6.35
C ASN A 67 12.99 3.11 -5.95
N PHE A 68 12.41 2.42 -6.94
CA PHE A 68 11.70 1.16 -6.72
C PHE A 68 12.56 0.16 -5.94
N SER A 69 13.81 -0.03 -6.36
CA SER A 69 14.79 -0.94 -5.76
C SER A 69 15.21 -0.58 -4.32
N ASN A 70 14.97 0.66 -3.87
CA ASN A 70 15.21 1.04 -2.47
C ASN A 70 14.14 0.48 -1.53
N VAL A 71 12.97 0.09 -2.06
CA VAL A 71 11.82 -0.36 -1.28
C VAL A 71 11.47 -1.81 -1.59
N PHE A 72 11.45 -2.19 -2.87
CA PHE A 72 11.05 -3.51 -3.34
C PHE A 72 12.21 -4.23 -4.04
N ASP A 73 12.17 -5.56 -4.01
CA ASP A 73 13.08 -6.39 -4.79
C ASP A 73 12.69 -6.34 -6.28
N GLU A 74 13.46 -5.59 -7.07
CA GLU A 74 13.18 -5.33 -8.48
C GLU A 74 13.27 -6.61 -9.34
N ASP A 75 14.29 -7.44 -9.10
CA ASP A 75 14.51 -8.65 -9.90
C ASP A 75 13.45 -9.70 -9.56
N HIS A 76 13.10 -9.86 -8.28
CA HIS A 76 11.99 -10.72 -7.87
C HIS A 76 10.66 -10.24 -8.47
N PHE A 77 10.39 -8.93 -8.48
CA PHE A 77 9.16 -8.39 -9.05
C PHE A 77 9.01 -8.71 -10.55
N ILE A 78 10.09 -8.57 -11.33
CA ILE A 78 10.11 -8.91 -12.76
C ILE A 78 9.89 -10.42 -12.94
N ASN A 79 10.64 -11.25 -12.22
CA ASN A 79 10.60 -12.70 -12.37
C ASN A 79 9.25 -13.31 -11.94
N ALA A 80 8.66 -12.82 -10.85
CA ALA A 80 7.39 -13.30 -10.31
C ALA A 80 6.20 -13.03 -11.24
N LEU A 81 6.30 -12.02 -12.13
CA LEU A 81 5.25 -11.62 -13.06
C LEU A 81 5.59 -11.93 -14.53
N ALA A 82 6.71 -12.60 -14.79
CA ALA A 82 7.22 -12.83 -16.15
C ALA A 82 6.25 -13.62 -17.05
N ASN A 83 5.40 -14.47 -16.46
CA ASN A 83 4.38 -15.22 -17.20
C ASN A 83 3.07 -14.44 -17.42
N ASP A 84 2.89 -13.31 -16.72
CA ASP A 84 1.67 -12.52 -16.75
C ASP A 84 1.80 -11.30 -17.67
N ILE A 85 2.87 -10.53 -17.51
CA ILE A 85 3.14 -9.31 -18.28
C ILE A 85 4.63 -9.14 -18.53
N LYS A 86 4.98 -8.43 -19.62
CA LYS A 86 6.36 -8.02 -19.87
C LYS A 86 6.72 -6.83 -19.00
N ILE A 87 7.78 -6.95 -18.21
CA ILE A 87 8.30 -5.88 -17.36
C ILE A 87 9.75 -5.59 -17.74
N ILE A 88 10.09 -4.31 -17.89
CA ILE A 88 11.47 -3.87 -18.17
C ILE A 88 11.93 -2.81 -17.18
N LYS A 89 13.23 -2.79 -16.89
CA LYS A 89 13.83 -1.85 -15.92
C LYS A 89 13.83 -0.40 -16.40
N LYS A 90 14.10 -0.20 -17.68
CA LYS A 90 14.19 1.13 -18.32
C LYS A 90 13.64 1.04 -19.73
N LEU A 91 13.14 2.18 -20.23
CA LEU A 91 12.74 2.29 -21.63
C LEU A 91 13.93 2.01 -22.56
N PRO A 92 13.67 1.39 -23.73
CA PRO A 92 14.64 1.33 -24.82
C PRO A 92 15.17 2.73 -25.17
N LYS A 93 16.45 2.83 -25.54
CA LYS A 93 17.12 4.12 -25.78
C LYS A 93 16.45 4.91 -26.90
N GLU A 94 15.92 4.20 -27.88
CA GLU A 94 15.23 4.72 -29.06
C GLU A 94 13.93 5.45 -28.67
N LEU A 95 13.32 5.05 -27.55
CA LEU A 95 12.09 5.64 -27.02
C LEU A 95 12.34 6.68 -25.93
N ALA A 96 13.61 6.92 -25.54
CA ALA A 96 13.96 7.84 -24.46
C ALA A 96 13.60 9.30 -24.79
N THR A 97 13.64 9.69 -26.06
CA THR A 97 13.23 11.02 -26.56
C THR A 97 11.96 10.98 -27.40
N GLY A 98 11.28 9.82 -27.43
CA GLY A 98 10.08 9.60 -28.23
C GLY A 98 8.83 10.33 -27.70
N PRO A 99 7.73 10.27 -28.45
CA PRO A 99 6.47 10.89 -28.06
C PRO A 99 5.91 10.29 -26.78
N ARG A 100 5.37 11.15 -25.91
CA ARG A 100 4.79 10.76 -24.63
C ARG A 100 3.39 11.33 -24.46
N ALA A 101 2.45 10.47 -24.09
CA ALA A 101 1.13 10.89 -23.61
C ALA A 101 1.08 10.78 -22.08
N VAL A 102 1.06 11.92 -21.40
CA VAL A 102 0.83 11.94 -19.95
C VAL A 102 -0.67 11.80 -19.70
N LYS A 103 -1.06 10.78 -18.93
CA LYS A 103 -2.45 10.48 -18.61
C LYS A 103 -2.66 10.46 -17.11
N LEU A 104 -3.68 11.19 -16.68
CA LEU A 104 -4.33 10.97 -15.41
C LEU A 104 -5.51 10.04 -15.66
N PHE A 105 -5.33 8.74 -15.39
CA PHE A 105 -6.42 7.78 -15.59
C PHE A 105 -7.62 8.12 -14.71
N ARG A 106 -8.83 7.88 -15.22
CA ARG A 106 -10.08 8.09 -14.46
C ARG A 106 -10.08 7.16 -13.25
N SER A 107 -10.43 7.69 -12.07
CA SER A 107 -10.48 6.89 -10.84
C SER A 107 -11.54 5.81 -10.93
N TRP A 108 -11.25 4.63 -10.37
CA TRP A 108 -12.15 3.48 -10.32
C TRP A 108 -12.68 3.03 -11.69
N SER A 109 -11.84 3.11 -12.73
CA SER A 109 -12.24 2.74 -14.09
C SER A 109 -12.36 1.23 -14.27
N GLY A 110 -13.38 0.80 -15.00
CA GLY A 110 -13.51 -0.59 -15.47
C GLY A 110 -12.61 -0.90 -16.66
N MET A 111 -12.64 -2.15 -17.13
CA MET A 111 -11.80 -2.60 -18.26
C MET A 111 -12.07 -1.85 -19.56
N ASN A 112 -13.34 -1.56 -19.88
CA ASN A 112 -13.73 -0.89 -21.12
C ASN A 112 -13.02 0.45 -21.31
N TYR A 113 -12.82 1.22 -20.23
CA TYR A 113 -12.05 2.46 -20.30
C TYR A 113 -10.62 2.22 -20.83
N TYR A 114 -9.96 1.18 -20.35
CA TYR A 114 -8.60 0.86 -20.78
C TYR A 114 -8.58 0.27 -22.20
N GLN A 115 -9.47 -0.68 -22.50
CA GLN A 115 -9.51 -1.36 -23.79
C GLN A 115 -10.00 -0.46 -24.93
N ASP A 116 -11.00 0.39 -24.67
CA ASP A 116 -11.67 1.16 -25.72
C ASP A 116 -11.12 2.59 -25.82
N GLU A 117 -10.67 3.20 -24.72
CA GLU A 117 -10.15 4.59 -24.77
C GLU A 117 -8.63 4.62 -24.74
N ILE A 118 -7.98 3.90 -23.82
CA ILE A 118 -6.53 3.98 -23.65
C ILE A 118 -5.78 3.19 -24.73
N ALA A 119 -6.21 1.97 -25.06
CA ALA A 119 -5.53 1.16 -26.06
C ALA A 119 -5.61 1.78 -27.47
N ARG A 120 -6.74 2.40 -27.82
CA ARG A 120 -6.91 3.13 -29.09
C ARG A 120 -5.87 4.23 -29.30
N LEU A 121 -5.34 4.82 -28.23
CA LEU A 121 -4.30 5.85 -28.36
C LEU A 121 -3.01 5.29 -28.98
N TRP A 122 -2.66 4.03 -28.72
CA TRP A 122 -1.50 3.42 -29.39
C TRP A 122 -1.82 3.16 -30.86
N GLU A 123 -2.98 2.57 -31.14
CA GLU A 123 -3.40 2.24 -32.50
C GLU A 123 -3.48 3.49 -33.40
N GLU A 124 -4.17 4.55 -32.94
CA GLU A 124 -4.32 5.80 -33.69
C GLU A 124 -2.97 6.51 -33.89
N TYR A 125 -2.10 6.52 -32.89
CA TYR A 125 -0.83 7.23 -32.96
C TYR A 125 0.18 6.49 -33.85
N GLU A 126 0.24 5.16 -33.74
CA GLU A 126 1.10 4.33 -34.57
C GLU A 126 0.70 4.43 -36.05
N VAL A 127 -0.60 4.33 -36.37
CA VAL A 127 -1.10 4.49 -37.74
C VAL A 127 -0.81 5.89 -38.30
N ARG A 128 -0.95 6.94 -37.48
CA ARG A 128 -0.80 8.33 -37.95
C ARG A 128 0.66 8.79 -38.07
N PHE A 129 1.54 8.35 -37.17
CA PHE A 129 2.88 8.88 -37.05
C PHE A 129 3.99 7.85 -37.27
N LEU A 130 3.65 6.56 -37.43
CA LEU A 130 4.59 5.44 -37.63
C LEU A 130 5.68 5.35 -36.55
N VAL A 131 5.35 5.75 -35.32
CA VAL A 131 6.23 5.72 -34.16
C VAL A 131 5.49 5.23 -32.92
N THR A 132 6.19 4.52 -32.03
CA THR A 132 5.61 4.00 -30.78
C THR A 132 5.37 5.13 -29.78
N LEU A 133 4.12 5.30 -29.35
CA LEU A 133 3.76 6.20 -28.25
C LEU A 133 4.06 5.56 -26.89
N VAL A 134 4.66 6.32 -25.98
CA VAL A 134 4.78 5.93 -24.57
C VAL A 134 3.67 6.58 -23.76
N ILE A 135 2.89 5.80 -23.01
CA ILE A 135 1.87 6.34 -22.10
C ILE A 135 2.48 6.44 -20.70
N ARG A 136 2.42 7.64 -20.10
CA ARG A 136 2.84 7.88 -18.71
C ARG A 136 1.62 8.11 -17.83
N ALA A 137 1.29 7.14 -16.97
CA ALA A 137 0.33 7.32 -15.90
C ALA A 137 0.95 8.23 -14.83
N SER A 138 0.44 9.46 -14.70
CA SER A 138 0.97 10.46 -13.76
C SER A 138 0.57 10.21 -12.30
N LYS A 139 -0.45 9.38 -12.08
CA LYS A 139 -0.90 8.88 -10.78
C LYS A 139 -1.41 7.45 -10.94
N SER A 140 -1.21 6.63 -9.93
CA SER A 140 -1.60 5.21 -9.94
C SER A 140 -2.65 4.86 -8.89
N ASP A 141 -2.93 5.74 -7.93
CA ASP A 141 -3.84 5.44 -6.81
C ASP A 141 -5.31 5.27 -7.27
N SER A 142 -5.91 4.13 -6.93
CA SER A 142 -7.34 3.85 -7.14
C SER A 142 -7.81 4.08 -8.59
N ARG A 143 -7.02 3.63 -9.58
CA ARG A 143 -7.32 3.84 -11.01
C ARG A 143 -8.09 2.70 -11.64
N LEU A 144 -8.03 1.51 -11.06
CA LEU A 144 -8.78 0.35 -11.53
C LEU A 144 -9.92 0.01 -10.56
N ALA A 145 -11.10 -0.27 -11.09
CA ALA A 145 -12.27 -0.65 -10.29
C ALA A 145 -12.00 -1.93 -9.50
N ASN A 146 -12.46 -2.00 -8.24
CA ASN A 146 -12.36 -3.22 -7.45
C ASN A 146 -13.39 -4.28 -7.82
N ASN A 147 -14.56 -3.88 -8.32
CA ASN A 147 -15.66 -4.77 -8.63
C ASN A 147 -15.75 -4.99 -10.14
N ASN A 148 -16.42 -6.08 -10.54
CA ASN A 148 -16.72 -6.41 -11.94
C ASN A 148 -15.48 -6.59 -12.85
N LEU A 149 -14.32 -6.89 -12.26
CA LEU A 149 -13.16 -7.36 -13.00
C LEU A 149 -13.22 -8.89 -13.14
N PRO A 150 -12.80 -9.43 -14.30
CA PRO A 150 -12.56 -10.85 -14.49
C PRO A 150 -11.64 -11.44 -13.41
N LEU A 151 -11.88 -12.71 -13.09
CA LEU A 151 -11.21 -13.39 -11.99
C LEU A 151 -9.69 -13.50 -12.19
N ASP A 152 -9.24 -13.66 -13.42
CA ASP A 152 -7.82 -13.70 -13.79
C ASP A 152 -7.13 -12.35 -13.53
N ILE A 153 -7.77 -11.23 -13.85
CA ILE A 153 -7.27 -9.88 -13.55
C ILE A 153 -7.17 -9.66 -12.04
N GLN A 154 -8.19 -10.08 -11.28
CA GLN A 154 -8.17 -9.97 -9.81
C GLN A 154 -7.08 -10.85 -9.20
N ARG A 155 -6.90 -12.08 -9.71
CA ARG A 155 -5.81 -12.97 -9.29
C ARG A 155 -4.44 -12.35 -9.58
N LEU A 156 -4.28 -11.68 -10.73
CA LEU A 156 -3.05 -10.97 -11.06
C LEU A 156 -2.79 -9.80 -10.11
N ARG A 157 -3.80 -8.97 -9.78
CA ARG A 157 -3.67 -7.91 -8.76
C ARG A 157 -3.22 -8.49 -7.41
N CYS A 158 -3.82 -9.60 -6.99
CA CYS A 158 -3.44 -10.30 -5.77
C CYS A 158 -2.00 -10.83 -5.82
N ARG A 159 -1.59 -11.47 -6.93
CA ARG A 159 -0.22 -11.95 -7.12
C ARG A 159 0.78 -10.79 -7.07
N ALA A 160 0.50 -9.70 -7.77
CA ALA A 160 1.31 -8.49 -7.71
C ALA A 160 1.45 -7.99 -6.26
N CYS A 161 0.34 -7.94 -5.52
CA CYS A 161 0.31 -7.40 -4.16
C CYS A 161 1.02 -8.28 -3.13
N TYR A 162 0.78 -9.59 -3.16
CA TYR A 162 1.17 -10.50 -2.07
C TYR A 162 2.39 -11.36 -2.40
N GLU A 163 2.71 -11.55 -3.68
CA GLU A 163 3.81 -12.40 -4.11
C GLU A 163 4.95 -11.60 -4.78
N ALA A 164 4.64 -10.71 -5.73
CA ALA A 164 5.64 -10.00 -6.51
C ALA A 164 6.24 -8.79 -5.78
N LEU A 165 5.43 -8.02 -5.05
CA LEU A 165 5.90 -6.86 -4.28
C LEU A 165 6.51 -7.29 -2.93
N ARG A 166 7.70 -7.87 -2.99
CA ARG A 166 8.54 -8.14 -1.81
C ARG A 166 9.41 -6.94 -1.49
N PHE A 167 9.63 -6.69 -0.21
CA PHE A 167 10.58 -5.67 0.21
C PHE A 167 11.99 -6.01 -0.28
N ALA A 168 12.79 -4.98 -0.54
CA ALA A 168 14.18 -5.16 -0.93
C ALA A 168 14.97 -5.96 0.14
N PRO A 169 15.96 -6.80 -0.25
CA PRO A 169 16.63 -7.72 0.67
C PRO A 169 17.16 -7.09 1.96
N GLN A 170 17.68 -5.86 1.87
CA GLN A 170 18.16 -5.11 3.04
C GLN A 170 17.06 -4.76 4.04
N ILE A 171 15.85 -4.43 3.57
CA ILE A 171 14.69 -4.16 4.42
C ILE A 171 14.19 -5.47 5.04
N GLU A 172 14.14 -6.56 4.26
CA GLU A 172 13.74 -7.86 4.77
C GLU A 172 14.72 -8.38 5.85
N ALA A 173 16.04 -8.21 5.63
CA ALA A 173 17.07 -8.57 6.60
C ALA A 173 16.92 -7.78 7.91
N MET A 174 16.72 -6.45 7.81
CA MET A 174 16.44 -5.61 8.97
C MET A 174 15.16 -6.02 9.70
N GLY A 175 14.10 -6.34 8.95
CA GLY A 175 12.84 -6.84 9.49
C GLY A 175 13.02 -8.16 10.24
N LYS A 176 13.79 -9.11 9.69
CA LYS A 176 14.13 -10.38 10.35
C LYS A 176 14.90 -10.16 11.65
N LEU A 177 15.87 -9.24 11.67
CA LEU A 177 16.61 -8.89 12.88
C LEU A 177 15.67 -8.35 13.96
N LEU A 178 14.78 -7.42 13.60
CA LEU A 178 13.78 -6.86 14.50
C LEU A 178 12.87 -7.95 15.07
N VAL A 179 12.35 -8.84 14.23
CA VAL A 179 11.49 -9.96 14.64
C VAL A 179 12.23 -10.91 15.58
N ASN A 180 13.46 -11.28 15.26
CA ASN A 180 14.27 -12.18 16.09
C ASN A 180 14.53 -11.56 17.47
N ARG A 181 14.84 -10.28 17.53
CA ARG A 181 15.04 -9.58 18.80
C ARG A 181 13.74 -9.40 19.58
N MET A 182 12.61 -9.16 18.92
CA MET A 182 11.32 -9.16 19.63
C MET A 182 10.99 -10.54 20.21
N ARG A 183 11.26 -11.61 19.46
CA ARG A 183 11.09 -13.00 19.92
C ARG A 183 12.00 -13.38 21.08
N SER A 184 13.16 -12.73 21.26
CA SER A 184 14.01 -12.98 22.43
C SER A 184 13.39 -12.47 23.74
N PHE A 185 12.38 -11.59 23.68
CA PHE A 185 11.57 -11.20 24.84
C PHE A 185 10.39 -12.15 25.08
N GLY A 186 10.14 -13.12 24.18
CA GLY A 186 8.99 -14.02 24.20
C GLY A 186 8.01 -13.80 23.04
N SER A 187 6.89 -14.52 23.05
CA SER A 187 5.77 -14.27 22.14
C SER A 187 5.25 -12.86 22.35
N TYR A 188 5.21 -12.05 21.29
CA TYR A 188 4.93 -10.62 21.37
C TYR A 188 3.78 -10.19 20.46
N ILE A 189 3.18 -9.04 20.76
CA ILE A 189 2.15 -8.40 19.94
C ILE A 189 2.80 -7.28 19.12
N ALA A 190 2.57 -7.28 17.81
CA ALA A 190 2.89 -6.15 16.93
C ALA A 190 1.65 -5.26 16.78
N LEU A 191 1.72 -4.03 17.28
CA LEU A 191 0.59 -3.11 17.30
C LEU A 191 0.81 -1.96 16.31
N HIS A 192 -0.06 -1.85 15.32
CA HIS A 192 -0.15 -0.68 14.45
C HIS A 192 -1.02 0.39 15.12
N LEU A 193 -0.38 1.33 15.81
CA LEU A 193 -1.07 2.35 16.60
C LEU A 193 -1.15 3.67 15.82
N ARG A 194 -2.29 3.91 15.17
CA ARG A 194 -2.54 5.12 14.35
C ARG A 194 -3.02 6.32 15.18
N PHE A 195 -2.34 6.58 16.31
CA PHE A 195 -2.63 7.72 17.19
C PHE A 195 -1.68 8.89 16.90
N GLU A 196 -1.48 9.21 15.62
CA GLU A 196 -0.65 10.31 15.17
C GLU A 196 -1.44 11.61 15.00
N LYS A 197 -0.73 12.75 15.08
CA LYS A 197 -1.31 14.09 15.02
C LYS A 197 -2.15 14.35 13.77
N ASP A 198 -1.67 13.92 12.60
CA ASP A 198 -2.40 14.04 11.33
C ASP A 198 -3.65 13.17 11.32
N MET A 199 -3.53 11.91 11.78
CA MET A 199 -4.66 10.99 11.84
C MET A 199 -5.79 11.56 12.71
N LEU A 200 -5.47 12.06 13.91
CA LEU A 200 -6.47 12.63 14.82
C LEU A 200 -7.07 13.94 14.30
N ALA A 201 -6.24 14.81 13.72
CA ALA A 201 -6.72 16.06 13.12
C ALA A 201 -7.74 15.79 12.01
N PHE A 202 -7.44 14.89 11.07
CA PHE A 202 -8.28 14.65 9.89
C PHE A 202 -9.45 13.70 10.14
N SER A 203 -9.37 12.79 11.12
CA SER A 203 -10.53 12.00 11.54
C SER A 203 -11.47 12.78 12.47
N GLY A 204 -11.00 13.89 13.05
CA GLY A 204 -11.75 14.69 14.00
C GLY A 204 -12.06 13.97 15.32
N CYS A 205 -11.33 12.92 15.65
CA CYS A 205 -11.55 12.13 16.85
C CYS A 205 -10.88 12.77 18.07
N THR A 206 -11.66 12.97 19.13
CA THR A 206 -11.23 13.73 20.32
C THR A 206 -11.29 12.92 21.62
N GLN A 207 -11.47 11.60 21.54
CA GLN A 207 -11.52 10.72 22.71
C GLN A 207 -10.20 10.78 23.50
N ASP A 208 -10.29 10.91 24.82
CA ASP A 208 -9.15 11.08 25.75
C ASP A 208 -8.26 12.29 25.48
N LEU A 209 -8.72 13.26 24.69
CA LEU A 209 -8.04 14.53 24.47
C LEU A 209 -8.62 15.62 25.37
N SER A 210 -7.75 16.52 25.83
CA SER A 210 -8.18 17.77 26.46
C SER A 210 -8.86 18.71 25.46
N SER A 211 -9.60 19.69 25.97
CA SER A 211 -10.20 20.73 25.11
C SER A 211 -9.15 21.48 24.29
N ALA A 212 -7.98 21.76 24.87
CA ALA A 212 -6.88 22.41 24.19
C ALA A 212 -6.27 21.56 23.06
N GLU A 213 -6.09 20.25 23.28
CA GLU A 213 -5.60 19.33 22.25
C GLU A 213 -6.62 19.17 21.11
N ALA A 214 -7.90 19.04 21.45
CA ALA A 214 -8.97 18.97 20.45
C ALA A 214 -9.05 20.25 19.61
N ASP A 215 -8.83 21.42 20.22
CA ASP A 215 -8.78 22.71 19.56
C ASP A 215 -7.58 22.83 18.61
N GLU A 216 -6.39 22.44 19.07
CA GLU A 216 -5.17 22.38 18.25
C GLU A 216 -5.38 21.54 16.98
N LEU A 217 -5.92 20.33 17.15
CA LEU A 217 -6.18 19.40 16.04
C LEU A 217 -7.25 19.93 15.08
N ARG A 218 -8.27 20.62 15.60
CA ARG A 218 -9.29 21.28 14.77
C ARG A 218 -8.66 22.37 13.91
N ILE A 219 -7.83 23.24 14.48
CA ILE A 219 -7.13 24.32 13.77
C ILE A 219 -6.26 23.76 12.63
N ILE A 220 -5.58 22.64 12.86
CA ILE A 220 -4.78 21.96 11.82
C ILE A 220 -5.68 21.49 10.67
N ARG A 221 -6.80 20.84 10.99
CA ARG A 221 -7.75 20.36 9.98
C ARG A 221 -8.30 21.53 9.17
N GLU A 222 -8.73 22.61 9.83
CA GLU A 222 -9.27 23.82 9.20
C GLU A 222 -8.25 24.45 8.25
N ASN A 223 -7.01 24.65 8.69
CA ASN A 223 -5.95 25.29 7.91
C ASN A 223 -5.40 24.44 6.75
N THR A 224 -5.69 23.15 6.69
CA THR A 224 -5.18 22.26 5.64
C THR A 224 -5.99 22.39 4.33
N ARG A 225 -5.56 23.25 3.40
CA ARG A 225 -6.33 23.62 2.19
C ARG A 225 -6.86 22.47 1.33
N TYR A 226 -6.13 21.37 1.19
CA TYR A 226 -6.51 20.24 0.33
C TYR A 226 -7.43 19.22 1.01
N TRP A 227 -7.68 19.35 2.31
CA TRP A 227 -8.61 18.51 3.04
C TRP A 227 -10.03 19.10 2.92
N ARG A 228 -10.97 18.33 2.38
CA ARG A 228 -12.33 18.84 2.06
C ARG A 228 -13.23 18.90 3.28
N ASP A 229 -13.20 17.86 4.11
CA ASP A 229 -14.14 17.70 5.22
C ASP A 229 -13.62 18.39 6.48
N LYS A 230 -14.11 19.60 6.76
CA LYS A 230 -13.66 20.43 7.89
C LYS A 230 -14.50 20.24 9.14
N GLU A 231 -15.80 20.11 8.97
CA GLU A 231 -16.76 19.93 10.03
C GLU A 231 -17.01 18.44 10.23
N ILE A 232 -16.57 17.92 11.37
CA ILE A 232 -16.62 16.48 11.68
C ILE A 232 -17.21 16.33 13.07
N ASN A 233 -18.23 15.48 13.21
CA ASN A 233 -18.77 15.10 14.51
C ASN A 233 -17.93 13.94 15.11
N PRO A 234 -17.17 14.17 16.20
CA PRO A 234 -16.33 13.14 16.80
C PRO A 234 -17.11 11.91 17.28
N ILE A 235 -18.33 12.12 17.81
CA ILE A 235 -19.16 11.05 18.38
C ILE A 235 -19.64 10.12 17.27
N GLU A 236 -20.06 10.68 16.13
CA GLU A 236 -20.48 9.89 14.98
C GLU A 236 -19.32 9.12 14.35
N GLN A 237 -18.15 9.74 14.20
CA GLN A 237 -16.95 9.04 13.69
C GLN A 237 -16.57 7.87 14.59
N ARG A 238 -16.68 8.06 15.91
CA ARG A 238 -16.40 7.02 16.89
C ARG A 238 -17.40 5.87 16.81
N SER A 239 -18.70 6.16 16.77
CA SER A 239 -19.75 5.12 16.72
C SER A 239 -19.67 4.28 15.44
N ARG A 240 -19.18 4.86 14.34
CA ARG A 240 -18.96 4.17 13.06
C ARG A 240 -17.64 3.41 12.99
N GLY A 241 -16.80 3.47 14.03
CA GLY A 241 -15.51 2.79 14.07
C GLY A 241 -14.42 3.44 13.22
N PHE A 242 -14.56 4.72 12.86
CA PHE A 242 -13.57 5.46 12.08
C PHE A 242 -12.48 6.14 12.92
N CYS A 243 -12.65 6.17 14.25
CA CYS A 243 -11.64 6.68 15.16
C CYS A 243 -10.60 5.60 15.52
N PRO A 244 -9.30 5.96 15.58
CA PRO A 244 -8.31 5.07 16.16
C PRO A 244 -8.61 4.84 17.65
N LEU A 245 -8.21 3.68 18.18
CA LEU A 245 -8.19 3.45 19.62
C LEU A 245 -7.11 4.33 20.26
N THR A 246 -7.41 4.89 21.44
CA THR A 246 -6.40 5.60 22.24
C THR A 246 -5.40 4.60 22.81
N PRO A 247 -4.16 4.98 23.14
CA PRO A 247 -3.21 4.03 23.74
C PRO A 247 -3.76 3.41 25.04
N LYS A 248 -4.50 4.18 25.84
CA LYS A 248 -5.22 3.71 27.02
C LYS A 248 -6.22 2.61 26.69
N GLU A 249 -7.10 2.85 25.72
CA GLU A 249 -8.10 1.87 25.27
C GLU A 249 -7.43 0.59 24.76
N VAL A 250 -6.31 0.69 24.05
CA VAL A 250 -5.55 -0.48 23.61
C VAL A 250 -5.04 -1.29 24.81
N GLY A 251 -4.52 -0.64 25.85
CA GLY A 251 -4.04 -1.32 27.06
C GLY A 251 -5.16 -2.09 27.76
N ILE A 252 -6.34 -1.47 27.89
CA ILE A 252 -7.54 -2.11 28.46
C ILE A 252 -8.01 -3.27 27.58
N PHE A 253 -8.10 -3.05 26.27
CA PHE A 253 -8.56 -4.06 25.31
C PHE A 253 -7.68 -5.32 25.33
N LEU A 254 -6.35 -5.16 25.29
CA LEU A 254 -5.44 -6.30 25.35
C LEU A 254 -5.53 -7.03 26.70
N SER A 255 -5.71 -6.30 27.80
CA SER A 255 -5.87 -6.92 29.12
C SER A 255 -7.18 -7.72 29.21
N ALA A 256 -8.25 -7.20 28.63
CA ALA A 256 -9.55 -7.88 28.55
C ALA A 256 -9.52 -9.14 27.66
N LEU A 257 -8.64 -9.18 26.66
CA LEU A 257 -8.38 -10.38 25.86
C LEU A 257 -7.56 -11.46 26.61
N GLY A 258 -7.10 -11.18 27.84
CA GLY A 258 -6.36 -12.13 28.67
C GLY A 258 -4.85 -12.13 28.46
N TYR A 259 -4.29 -11.14 27.76
CA TYR A 259 -2.84 -11.01 27.67
C TYR A 259 -2.25 -10.55 29.01
N PRO A 260 -1.25 -11.25 29.57
CA PRO A 260 -0.61 -10.83 30.81
C PRO A 260 0.20 -9.54 30.61
N SER A 261 0.39 -8.76 31.68
CA SER A 261 1.18 -7.51 31.65
C SER A 261 2.64 -7.71 31.20
N SER A 262 3.17 -8.94 31.36
CA SER A 262 4.48 -9.33 30.87
C SER A 262 4.57 -9.52 29.35
N THR A 263 3.46 -9.41 28.61
CA THR A 263 3.44 -9.57 27.16
C THR A 263 4.26 -8.48 26.49
N PRO A 264 5.33 -8.82 25.74
CA PRO A 264 6.08 -7.83 24.97
C PRO A 264 5.23 -7.24 23.86
N ILE A 265 5.30 -5.93 23.67
CA ILE A 265 4.59 -5.22 22.61
C ILE A 265 5.58 -4.41 21.76
N TYR A 266 5.50 -4.60 20.45
CA TYR A 266 6.17 -3.77 19.47
C TYR A 266 5.19 -2.76 18.87
N ILE A 267 5.44 -1.46 19.05
CA ILE A 267 4.64 -0.37 18.51
C ILE A 267 5.15 0.01 17.12
N ALA A 268 4.40 -0.39 16.09
CA ALA A 268 4.59 0.02 14.71
C ALA A 268 3.78 1.29 14.44
N ALA A 269 4.33 2.47 14.76
CA ALA A 269 3.62 3.74 14.57
C ALA A 269 4.55 4.89 14.13
N GLY A 270 3.93 5.96 13.66
CA GLY A 270 4.57 7.28 13.56
C GLY A 270 4.85 7.89 14.93
N LYS A 271 4.95 9.22 14.99
CA LYS A 271 5.06 9.93 16.27
C LYS A 271 3.68 9.97 16.92
N ILE A 272 3.52 9.29 18.05
CA ILE A 272 2.28 9.30 18.83
C ILE A 272 2.01 10.71 19.35
N TYR A 273 0.77 11.18 19.19
CA TYR A 273 0.32 12.47 19.70
C TYR A 273 0.40 12.50 21.23
N GLY A 274 0.83 13.63 21.81
CA GLY A 274 1.18 13.79 23.24
C GLY A 274 2.38 12.96 23.75
N GLY A 275 2.89 12.00 22.98
CA GLY A 275 4.10 11.25 23.33
C GLY A 275 3.93 10.42 24.61
N ASP A 276 4.78 10.67 25.60
CA ASP A 276 4.80 9.87 26.84
C ASP A 276 3.55 10.02 27.70
N SER A 277 2.84 11.15 27.65
CA SER A 277 1.61 11.36 28.43
C SER A 277 0.51 10.39 27.99
N HIS A 278 0.18 10.38 26.70
CA HIS A 278 -0.83 9.47 26.14
C HIS A 278 -0.39 8.00 26.13
N MET A 279 0.91 7.72 26.12
CA MET A 279 1.44 6.36 26.20
C MET A 279 1.56 5.81 27.63
N ALA A 280 1.30 6.62 28.66
CA ALA A 280 1.51 6.25 30.06
C ALA A 280 0.66 5.05 30.48
N ASP A 281 -0.64 5.06 30.16
CA ASP A 281 -1.57 3.98 30.53
C ASP A 281 -1.21 2.66 29.84
N LEU A 282 -0.94 2.69 28.53
CA LEU A 282 -0.50 1.50 27.79
C LEU A 282 0.77 0.90 28.40
N ARG A 283 1.70 1.76 28.85
CA ARG A 283 2.95 1.35 29.48
C ARG A 283 2.79 0.80 30.89
N SER A 284 1.83 1.34 31.65
CA SER A 284 1.46 0.81 32.94
C SER A 284 0.93 -0.62 32.82
N HIS A 285 0.07 -0.88 31.81
CA HIS A 285 -0.44 -2.21 31.52
C HIS A 285 0.63 -3.16 30.95
N TYR A 286 1.52 -2.66 30.08
CA TYR A 286 2.54 -3.45 29.40
C TYR A 286 3.91 -2.77 29.48
N PRO A 287 4.74 -3.11 30.48
CA PRO A 287 6.05 -2.46 30.67
C PRO A 287 7.07 -2.76 29.56
N ILE A 288 6.95 -3.93 28.88
CA ILE A 288 7.88 -4.36 27.82
C ILE A 288 7.43 -3.79 26.46
N LEU A 289 7.49 -2.46 26.33
CA LEU A 289 7.16 -1.73 25.11
C LEU A 289 8.39 -1.34 24.32
N LYS A 290 8.43 -1.78 23.06
CA LYS A 290 9.49 -1.45 22.10
C LYS A 290 8.92 -0.68 20.90
N SER A 291 9.69 0.24 20.33
CA SER A 291 9.34 0.97 19.12
C SER A 291 10.60 1.42 18.39
N LYS A 292 10.46 1.92 17.16
CA LYS A 292 11.59 2.47 16.39
C LYS A 292 12.17 3.77 16.96
N TRP A 293 11.44 4.47 17.83
CA TRP A 293 11.77 5.84 18.27
C TRP A 293 12.44 5.92 19.65
N ARG A 294 12.45 4.83 20.44
CA ARG A 294 12.78 4.89 21.87
C ARG A 294 14.22 4.46 22.13
N LYS A 295 15.02 5.33 22.76
CA LYS A 295 16.41 5.02 23.17
C LYS A 295 16.43 3.76 24.08
N GLY A 296 17.29 2.79 23.74
CA GLY A 296 17.28 1.40 24.26
C GLY A 296 16.86 0.34 23.21
N ASN A 297 17.21 0.59 21.95
CA ASN A 297 16.52 0.12 20.75
C ASN A 297 16.66 -1.38 20.44
N VAL A 298 15.64 -1.90 19.73
CA VAL A 298 15.63 -3.22 19.08
C VAL A 298 16.56 -3.27 17.83
N ILE A 299 17.22 -2.15 17.52
CA ILE A 299 17.97 -1.94 16.27
C ILE A 299 19.47 -1.58 16.52
N GLN A 300 19.91 -1.42 17.78
CA GLN A 300 21.34 -1.25 18.11
C GLN A 300 22.03 -2.58 18.38
#